data_AF-A0A939D816-F1
#
_entry.id   AF-A0A939D816-F1
#
_cell.length_a   1.000
_cell.length_b   1.000
_cell.length_c   1.000
_cell.angle_alpha   90.00
_cell.angle_beta   90.00
_cell.angle_gamma   90.00
#
_symmetry.space_group_name_H-M   'P 1'
#
loop_
_entity.id
_entity.type
_entity.pdbx_description
1 polymer ?
#
loop_
_entity_poly.entity_id
_entity_poly.type
_entity_poly.pdbx_seq_one_letter_code
_entity_poly.pdbx_strand_id
1 'polypeptide(L)'
;MDLKITCNIDLAEGKENTYKEETMYLHDISEESTFFEILKESKLKCDIIGLEKYYPNSCDFMDNCPNVLPYLMVDGKYAWNVHTLDAKLKDFCATHSMVKEKGLFLTNKQVFGLDSNPDFLEYIVELWGNYGDNISAALLLTGEIISKKELVKRISKMFKENNLPAPCAVEEIILSREKWNHYELAEKLDIRPDSAKMLLRGFGYKWLNNEKLYSRLEDVTVT
;
A
#
# COMPACT_ATOMS: atom_id res chain seq x y z
N MET A 1 16.90 -10.46 16.43
CA MET A 1 17.09 -9.00 16.34
C MET A 1 16.25 -8.35 17.42
N ASP A 2 16.66 -7.17 17.91
CA ASP A 2 15.80 -6.39 18.81
C ASP A 2 14.81 -5.56 17.99
N LEU A 3 13.53 -5.61 18.36
CA LEU A 3 12.46 -4.86 17.73
C LEU A 3 11.76 -3.98 18.77
N LYS A 4 11.84 -2.67 18.58
CA LYS A 4 10.99 -1.72 19.28
C LYS A 4 9.60 -1.72 18.64
N ILE A 5 8.54 -1.84 19.43
CA ILE A 5 7.15 -1.68 18.97
C ILE A 5 6.54 -0.53 19.77
N THR A 6 6.00 0.46 19.06
CA THR A 6 5.26 1.58 19.64
C THR A 6 3.81 1.48 19.17
N CYS A 7 2.87 1.38 20.11
CA CYS A 7 1.45 1.29 19.83
C CYS A 7 0.72 2.51 20.39
N ASN A 8 -0.08 3.18 19.56
CA ASN A 8 -1.02 4.21 20.01
C ASN A 8 -2.36 3.56 20.33
N ILE A 9 -2.71 3.51 21.60
CA ILE A 9 -3.95 2.92 22.10
C ILE A 9 -4.99 4.02 22.24
N ASP A 10 -6.09 3.91 21.52
CA ASP A 10 -7.25 4.80 21.69
C ASP A 10 -7.89 4.55 23.06
N LEU A 11 -7.96 5.59 23.89
CA LEU A 11 -8.67 5.56 25.16
C LEU A 11 -10.11 5.99 24.88
N ALA A 12 -11.03 5.03 24.89
CA ALA A 12 -12.45 5.25 24.64
C ALA A 12 -13.17 6.00 25.79
N GLU A 13 -12.62 7.13 26.24
CA GLU A 13 -13.16 7.98 27.31
C GLU A 13 -13.47 9.39 26.77
N GLY A 14 -14.55 9.49 25.98
CA GLY A 14 -15.33 10.72 25.79
C GLY A 14 -14.78 11.79 24.84
N LYS A 15 -15.45 11.95 23.70
CA LYS A 15 -15.49 13.10 22.74
C LYS A 15 -14.18 13.71 22.21
N GLU A 16 -13.02 13.44 22.80
CA GLU A 16 -11.69 13.74 22.25
C GLU A 16 -10.91 12.44 22.12
N ASN A 17 -10.34 12.19 20.94
CA ASN A 17 -9.47 11.04 20.71
C ASN A 17 -8.20 11.21 21.54
N THR A 18 -8.20 10.67 22.76
CA THR A 18 -7.03 10.65 23.63
C THR A 18 -6.31 9.33 23.41
N TYR A 19 -5.04 9.41 22.98
CA TYR A 19 -4.23 8.23 22.75
C TYR A 19 -3.24 8.04 23.88
N LYS A 20 -3.07 6.79 24.32
CA LYS A 20 -1.94 6.38 25.15
C LYS A 20 -0.90 5.71 24.27
N GLU A 21 0.28 6.29 24.18
CA GLU A 21 1.43 5.63 23.56
C GLU A 21 1.98 4.57 24.53
N GLU A 22 2.06 3.32 24.08
CA GLU A 22 2.75 2.24 24.77
C GLU A 22 3.91 1.76 23.91
N THR A 23 5.12 1.73 24.47
CA THR A 23 6.30 1.22 23.78
C THR A 23 6.80 -0.03 24.48
N MET A 24 7.17 -1.03 23.68
CA MET A 24 7.77 -2.26 24.16
C MET A 24 8.96 -2.68 23.29
N TYR A 25 9.78 -3.56 23.84
CA TYR A 25 10.95 -4.11 23.17
C TYR A 25 10.82 -5.63 23.16
N LEU A 26 10.84 -6.21 21.96
CA LEU A 26 10.98 -7.63 21.76
C LEU A 26 12.44 -7.94 21.47
N HIS A 27 13.00 -8.89 22.21
CA HIS A 27 14.38 -9.31 22.07
C HIS A 27 14.46 -10.63 21.31
N ASP A 28 15.56 -10.83 20.58
CA ASP A 28 15.85 -12.08 19.87
C ASP A 28 14.80 -12.53 18.84
N ILE A 29 14.02 -11.60 18.29
CA ILE A 29 13.03 -11.89 17.23
C ILE A 29 13.74 -12.33 15.95
N SER A 30 13.28 -13.41 15.34
CA SER A 30 13.76 -13.84 14.04
C SER A 30 13.22 -12.92 12.94
N GLU A 31 14.06 -12.58 11.96
CA GLU A 31 13.59 -11.89 10.75
C GLU A 31 12.62 -12.75 9.91
N GLU A 32 12.62 -14.07 10.15
CA GLU A 32 11.67 -15.04 9.59
C GLU A 32 10.38 -15.18 10.41
N SER A 33 10.26 -14.47 11.55
CA SER A 33 9.02 -14.43 12.31
C SER A 33 7.93 -13.75 11.49
N THR A 34 6.72 -14.28 11.61
CA THR A 34 5.55 -13.71 10.93
C THR A 34 5.03 -12.51 11.71
N PHE A 35 4.29 -11.63 11.04
CA PHE A 35 3.66 -10.51 11.70
C PHE A 35 2.74 -11.00 12.83
N PHE A 36 1.98 -12.07 12.58
CA PHE A 36 1.15 -12.70 13.61
C PHE A 36 1.94 -13.15 14.86
N GLU A 37 3.11 -13.76 14.68
CA GLU A 37 3.97 -14.19 15.80
C GLU A 37 4.45 -12.99 16.62
N ILE A 38 4.88 -11.91 15.95
CA ILE A 38 5.29 -10.66 16.62
C ILE A 38 4.15 -10.09 17.45
N LEU A 39 2.95 -10.01 16.87
CA LEU A 39 1.78 -9.49 17.56
C LEU A 39 1.41 -10.34 18.78
N LYS A 40 1.47 -11.68 18.64
CA LYS A 40 1.22 -12.60 19.76
C LYS A 40 2.25 -12.45 20.89
N GLU A 41 3.53 -12.28 20.54
CA GLU A 41 4.61 -12.09 21.52
C GLU A 41 4.57 -10.70 22.18
N SER A 42 4.09 -9.70 21.46
CA SER A 42 3.93 -8.33 21.96
C SER A 42 2.96 -8.24 23.15
N LYS A 43 2.08 -9.22 23.35
CA LYS A 43 1.00 -9.18 24.36
C LYS A 43 0.16 -7.89 24.29
N LEU A 44 0.21 -7.17 23.18
CA LEU A 44 -0.64 -6.01 22.94
C LEU A 44 -2.08 -6.52 22.93
N LYS A 45 -2.90 -5.96 23.84
CA LYS A 45 -4.34 -6.24 23.90
C LYS A 45 -5.04 -5.40 22.82
N CYS A 46 -4.81 -5.75 21.56
CA CYS A 46 -5.43 -5.08 20.43
C CYS A 46 -6.14 -6.14 19.60
N ASP A 47 -7.47 -6.01 19.49
CA ASP A 47 -8.28 -6.89 18.64
C ASP A 47 -7.99 -6.61 17.16
N ILE A 48 -7.60 -5.38 16.83
CA ILE A 48 -7.21 -4.92 15.49
C ILE A 48 -6.00 -3.99 15.61
N ILE A 49 -5.08 -4.14 14.67
CA ILE A 49 -3.85 -3.35 14.60
C ILE A 49 -3.86 -2.57 13.30
N GLY A 50 -3.97 -1.25 13.41
CA GLY A 50 -3.86 -0.33 12.30
C GLY A 50 -2.40 -0.16 11.87
N LEU A 51 -2.23 -0.16 10.55
CA LEU A 51 -0.95 -0.03 9.85
C LEU A 51 -0.97 1.19 8.92
N GLU A 52 -1.75 2.22 9.24
CA GLU A 52 -1.97 3.39 8.38
C GLU A 52 -0.67 4.17 8.10
N LYS A 53 0.29 4.09 9.02
CA LYS A 53 1.62 4.67 8.82
C LYS A 53 2.36 4.01 7.65
N TYR A 54 2.08 2.74 7.41
CA TYR A 54 2.73 1.91 6.39
C TYR A 54 1.90 1.82 5.11
N TYR A 55 0.58 1.85 5.25
CA TYR A 55 -0.35 1.80 4.12
C TYR A 55 -1.37 2.95 4.17
N PRO A 56 -0.93 4.21 4.02
CA PRO A 56 -1.78 5.38 4.23
C PRO A 56 -2.99 5.43 3.28
N ASN A 57 -2.83 4.95 2.05
CA ASN A 57 -3.89 5.00 1.05
C ASN A 57 -4.71 3.70 1.01
N SER A 58 -4.26 2.67 1.71
CA SER A 58 -4.91 1.34 1.74
C SER A 58 -5.69 1.10 3.04
N CYS A 59 -5.96 2.13 3.84
CA CYS A 59 -6.68 2.03 5.10
C CYS A 59 -8.05 1.37 4.93
N ASP A 60 -8.85 1.86 3.97
CA ASP A 60 -10.19 1.30 3.69
C ASP A 60 -10.11 -0.18 3.28
N PHE A 61 -9.06 -0.58 2.55
CA PHE A 61 -8.84 -1.98 2.20
C PHE A 61 -8.56 -2.81 3.46
N MET A 62 -7.67 -2.35 4.34
CA MET A 62 -7.31 -3.07 5.56
C MET A 62 -8.47 -3.16 6.56
N ASP A 63 -9.33 -2.13 6.63
CA ASP A 63 -10.53 -2.13 7.46
C ASP A 63 -11.53 -3.20 7.00
N ASN A 64 -11.61 -3.47 5.68
CA ASN A 64 -12.44 -4.54 5.12
C ASN A 64 -11.74 -5.90 5.05
N CYS A 65 -10.42 -5.97 5.29
CA CYS A 65 -9.59 -7.16 5.18
C CYS A 65 -8.53 -7.24 6.31
N PRO A 66 -8.96 -7.40 7.59
CA PRO A 66 -8.12 -7.13 8.77
C PRO A 66 -6.92 -8.08 8.99
N ASN A 67 -6.81 -9.16 8.22
CA ASN A 67 -5.69 -10.13 8.29
C ASN A 67 -4.85 -10.19 7.01
N VAL A 68 -5.03 -9.20 6.12
CA VAL A 68 -4.38 -9.19 4.81
C VAL A 68 -3.64 -7.87 4.64
N LEU A 69 -2.32 -7.96 4.46
CA LEU A 69 -1.50 -6.82 4.06
C LEU A 69 -1.71 -6.53 2.57
N PRO A 70 -1.92 -5.27 2.16
CA PRO A 70 -2.17 -4.94 0.76
C PRO A 70 -1.05 -5.43 -0.17
N TYR A 71 0.20 -5.26 0.27
CA TYR A 71 1.38 -5.72 -0.46
C TYR A 71 2.61 -5.89 0.46
N LEU A 72 3.55 -6.73 0.02
CA LEU A 72 4.90 -6.83 0.57
C LEU A 72 5.94 -6.99 -0.54
N MET A 73 7.15 -6.48 -0.33
CA MET A 73 8.32 -6.77 -1.14
C MET A 73 8.90 -8.12 -0.73
N VAL A 74 8.74 -9.13 -1.58
CA VAL A 74 9.27 -10.49 -1.40
C VAL A 74 10.19 -10.79 -2.58
N ASP A 75 11.45 -11.13 -2.30
CA ASP A 75 12.48 -11.43 -3.30
C ASP A 75 12.58 -10.38 -4.43
N GLY A 76 12.42 -9.10 -4.07
CA GLY A 76 12.52 -7.95 -4.98
C GLY A 76 11.27 -7.61 -5.79
N LYS A 77 10.18 -8.37 -5.62
CA LYS A 77 8.88 -8.16 -6.28
C LYS A 77 7.77 -7.89 -5.26
N TYR A 78 6.67 -7.29 -5.71
CA TYR A 78 5.49 -7.12 -4.86
C TYR A 78 4.65 -8.40 -4.84
N ALA A 79 4.54 -9.02 -3.67
CA ALA A 79 3.52 -10.00 -3.34
C ALA A 79 2.27 -9.25 -2.87
N TRP A 80 1.11 -9.65 -3.37
CA TRP A 80 -0.16 -8.96 -3.15
C TRP A 80 -1.03 -9.70 -2.15
N ASN A 81 -1.83 -8.96 -1.38
CA ASN A 81 -2.83 -9.53 -0.47
C ASN A 81 -2.23 -10.60 0.46
N VAL A 82 -1.12 -10.26 1.11
CA VAL A 82 -0.35 -11.22 1.91
C VAL A 82 -1.00 -11.42 3.26
N HIS A 83 -1.38 -12.65 3.58
CA HIS A 83 -1.97 -12.98 4.87
C HIS A 83 -0.97 -12.74 6.01
N THR A 84 -1.40 -12.20 7.15
CA THR A 84 -0.52 -11.87 8.30
C THR A 84 0.18 -13.08 8.91
N LEU A 85 -0.37 -14.28 8.68
CA LEU A 85 0.25 -15.57 9.03
C LEU A 85 1.45 -15.93 8.15
N ASP A 86 1.51 -15.40 6.93
CA ASP A 86 2.58 -15.66 5.96
C ASP A 86 3.56 -14.48 5.86
N ALA A 87 3.10 -13.28 6.20
CA ALA A 87 3.85 -12.04 6.17
C ALA A 87 5.09 -12.08 7.08
N LYS A 88 6.28 -12.24 6.50
CA LYS A 88 7.54 -12.24 7.26
C LYS A 88 7.97 -10.83 7.64
N LEU A 89 8.62 -10.72 8.80
CA LEU A 89 9.14 -9.45 9.29
C LEU A 89 10.17 -8.84 8.35
N LYS A 90 11.06 -9.66 7.79
CA LYS A 90 12.06 -9.18 6.82
C LYS A 90 11.42 -8.52 5.60
N ASP A 91 10.33 -9.10 5.10
CA ASP A 91 9.63 -8.62 3.91
C ASP A 91 8.88 -7.32 4.25
N PHE A 92 8.26 -7.26 5.42
CA PHE A 92 7.65 -6.03 5.94
C PHE A 92 8.68 -4.90 6.07
N CYS A 93 9.84 -5.19 6.68
CA CYS A 93 10.91 -4.22 6.85
C CYS A 93 11.46 -3.74 5.50
N ALA A 94 11.64 -4.66 4.53
CA ALA A 94 12.09 -4.33 3.18
C ALA A 94 11.07 -3.45 2.44
N THR A 95 9.78 -3.75 2.58
CA THR A 95 8.68 -2.98 1.96
C THR A 95 8.67 -1.53 2.42
N HIS A 96 8.80 -1.33 3.74
CA HIS A 96 8.62 -0.03 4.38
C HIS A 96 9.92 0.69 4.71
N SER A 97 11.04 0.21 4.16
CA SER A 97 12.39 0.74 4.42
C SER A 97 12.64 0.96 5.92
N MET A 98 12.18 0.01 6.74
CA MET A 98 12.30 0.13 8.19
C MET A 98 13.74 -0.10 8.63
N VAL A 99 14.31 0.95 9.22
CA VAL A 99 15.58 0.83 9.95
C VAL A 99 15.27 0.20 11.31
N LYS A 100 16.06 -0.81 11.72
CA LYS A 100 15.87 -1.56 12.99
C LYS A 100 15.69 -0.64 14.22
N GLU A 101 16.34 0.52 14.22
CA GLU A 101 16.28 1.54 15.28
C GLU A 101 14.95 2.29 15.36
N LYS A 102 14.21 2.40 14.25
CA LYS A 102 12.93 3.15 14.19
C LYS A 102 11.78 2.36 14.81
N GLY A 103 11.86 1.03 14.82
CA GLY A 103 10.82 0.18 15.38
C GLY A 103 9.53 0.13 14.54
N LEU A 104 8.64 -0.77 14.93
CA LEU A 104 7.30 -0.94 14.37
C LEU A 104 6.33 0.02 15.07
N PHE A 105 5.50 0.72 14.30
CA PHE A 105 4.50 1.64 14.80
C PHE A 105 3.11 1.12 14.48
N LEU A 106 2.35 0.86 15.52
CA LEU A 106 1.02 0.28 15.45
C LEU A 106 0.00 1.29 15.99
N THR A 107 -1.21 1.25 15.49
CA THR A 107 -2.35 1.95 16.11
C THR A 107 -3.37 0.90 16.53
N ASN A 108 -4.03 1.08 17.66
CA ASN A 108 -5.18 0.25 18.01
C ASN A 108 -6.43 0.98 17.51
N LYS A 109 -6.99 0.52 16.39
CA LYS A 109 -8.28 1.03 15.90
C LYS A 109 -9.40 0.10 16.31
N GLN A 110 -10.48 0.68 16.83
CA GLN A 110 -11.68 -0.05 17.18
C GLN A 110 -12.70 0.03 16.03
N VAL A 111 -12.67 -0.89 15.04
CA VAL A 111 -13.82 -1.06 14.11
C VAL A 111 -14.01 -2.52 13.66
N PHE A 112 -15.07 -3.09 14.23
CA PHE A 112 -15.96 -4.20 13.83
C PHE A 112 -15.69 -5.07 12.58
N GLY A 113 -15.54 -6.38 12.84
CA GLY A 113 -16.11 -7.46 12.01
C GLY A 113 -15.11 -8.46 11.43
N LEU A 114 -14.92 -9.61 12.09
CA LEU A 114 -14.13 -10.75 11.59
C LEU A 114 -14.81 -11.57 10.47
N ASP A 115 -16.01 -11.18 10.01
CA ASP A 115 -16.92 -12.08 9.26
C ASP A 115 -17.55 -11.47 7.99
N SER A 116 -16.92 -10.51 7.31
CA SER A 116 -17.40 -10.06 5.98
C SER A 116 -16.47 -10.50 4.86
N ASN A 117 -16.67 -11.74 4.40
CA ASN A 117 -16.34 -12.13 3.03
C ASN A 117 -17.63 -12.64 2.37
N PRO A 118 -18.24 -11.80 1.54
CA PRO A 118 -18.46 -12.25 0.17
C PRO A 118 -18.00 -11.20 -0.84
N ASP A 119 -17.27 -11.68 -1.84
CA ASP A 119 -16.87 -11.00 -3.08
C ASP A 119 -15.74 -9.96 -2.97
N PHE A 120 -14.65 -10.35 -2.30
CA PHE A 120 -13.33 -9.69 -2.34
C PHE A 120 -12.93 -9.18 -3.75
N LEU A 121 -13.15 -9.99 -4.80
CA LEU A 121 -12.84 -9.58 -6.17
C LEU A 121 -13.80 -8.50 -6.71
N GLU A 122 -15.06 -8.50 -6.30
CA GLU A 122 -16.01 -7.45 -6.70
C GLU A 122 -15.70 -6.12 -6.01
N TYR A 123 -15.32 -6.15 -4.73
CA TYR A 123 -14.86 -4.97 -4.00
C TYR A 123 -13.62 -4.33 -4.65
N ILE A 124 -12.63 -5.14 -5.03
CA ILE A 124 -11.45 -4.67 -5.76
C ILE A 124 -11.86 -4.03 -7.10
N VAL A 125 -12.79 -4.64 -7.83
CA VAL A 125 -13.30 -4.11 -9.11
C VAL A 125 -14.08 -2.80 -8.91
N GLU A 126 -14.83 -2.65 -7.83
CA GLU A 126 -15.55 -1.43 -7.48
C GLU A 126 -14.58 -0.29 -7.14
N LEU A 127 -13.55 -0.56 -6.33
CA LEU A 127 -12.48 0.40 -6.06
C LEU A 127 -11.81 0.88 -7.36
N TRP A 128 -11.61 -0.01 -8.34
CA TRP A 128 -11.10 0.36 -9.67
C TRP A 128 -12.05 1.25 -10.47
N GLY A 129 -13.36 1.04 -10.35
CA GLY A 129 -14.38 1.90 -10.98
C GLY A 129 -14.31 3.33 -10.48
N ASN A 130 -14.14 3.50 -9.16
CA ASN A 130 -14.06 4.79 -8.50
C ASN A 130 -12.69 5.49 -8.70
N TYR A 131 -11.59 4.72 -8.76
CA TYR A 131 -10.24 5.27 -9.00
C TYR A 131 -10.05 5.79 -10.42
N GLY A 132 -10.72 5.20 -11.40
CA GLY A 132 -10.64 5.59 -12.80
C GLY A 132 -11.00 7.06 -13.05
N ASP A 133 -11.82 7.65 -12.17
CA ASP A 133 -12.20 9.05 -12.29
C ASP A 133 -11.07 10.03 -11.94
N ASN A 134 -10.16 9.67 -11.03
CA ASN A 134 -9.03 10.50 -10.58
C ASN A 134 -7.83 10.46 -11.55
N ILE A 135 -7.52 9.28 -12.11
CA ILE A 135 -6.43 9.07 -13.08
C ILE A 135 -6.60 9.95 -14.34
N SER A 136 -7.84 10.30 -14.67
CA SER A 136 -8.18 11.06 -15.88
C SER A 136 -7.69 12.52 -15.89
N ALA A 137 -7.49 13.13 -14.73
CA ALA A 137 -7.01 14.52 -14.64
C ALA A 137 -5.53 14.64 -15.07
N ALA A 138 -4.74 13.59 -14.80
CA ALA A 138 -3.29 13.61 -15.03
C ALA A 138 -2.91 13.49 -16.52
N LEU A 139 -3.73 12.83 -17.34
CA LEU A 139 -3.44 12.65 -18.77
C LEU A 139 -3.62 13.91 -19.62
N LEU A 140 -4.47 14.85 -19.22
CA LEU A 140 -4.59 16.15 -19.88
C LEU A 140 -3.25 16.89 -19.95
N LEU A 141 -2.35 16.62 -18.99
CA LEU A 141 -1.00 17.19 -18.92
C LEU A 141 0.00 16.50 -19.87
N THR A 142 -0.31 15.31 -20.38
CA THR A 142 0.62 14.50 -21.20
C THR A 142 0.36 14.58 -22.71
N GLY A 143 -0.76 15.19 -23.14
CA GLY A 143 -1.07 15.40 -24.56
C GLY A 143 -1.53 14.17 -25.34
N GLU A 144 -1.77 13.03 -24.67
CA GLU A 144 -2.34 11.84 -25.33
C GLU A 144 -3.87 11.99 -25.49
N ILE A 145 -4.36 11.91 -26.73
CA ILE A 145 -5.80 11.93 -27.06
C ILE A 145 -6.39 10.54 -26.82
N ILE A 146 -6.40 10.09 -25.57
CA ILE A 146 -7.15 8.91 -25.14
C ILE A 146 -8.31 9.41 -24.30
N SER A 147 -9.54 9.06 -24.67
CA SER A 147 -10.70 9.44 -23.85
C SER A 147 -10.58 8.83 -22.46
N LYS A 148 -11.01 9.58 -21.43
CA LYS A 148 -11.07 9.12 -20.02
C LYS A 148 -11.64 7.70 -19.89
N LYS A 149 -12.78 7.43 -20.54
CA LYS A 149 -13.45 6.11 -20.50
C LYS A 149 -12.58 4.98 -21.06
N GLU A 150 -11.87 5.23 -22.16
CA GLU A 150 -10.99 4.24 -22.78
C GLU A 150 -9.76 3.95 -21.92
N LEU A 151 -9.20 4.98 -21.25
CA LEU A 151 -8.11 4.78 -20.29
C LEU A 151 -8.56 3.91 -19.12
N VAL A 152 -9.65 4.29 -18.45
CA VAL A 152 -10.18 3.53 -17.31
C VAL A 152 -10.40 2.08 -17.71
N LYS A 153 -11.03 1.85 -18.87
CA LYS A 153 -11.23 0.50 -19.41
C LYS A 153 -9.92 -0.26 -19.61
N ARG A 154 -8.87 0.38 -20.14
CA ARG A 154 -7.55 -0.24 -20.36
C ARG A 154 -6.83 -0.55 -19.06
N ILE A 155 -6.88 0.38 -18.10
CA ILE A 155 -6.33 0.21 -16.75
C ILE A 155 -7.07 -0.94 -16.07
N SER A 156 -8.39 -0.88 -15.94
CA SER A 156 -9.19 -1.96 -15.33
C SER A 156 -8.98 -3.32 -16.02
N LYS A 157 -8.86 -3.35 -17.35
CA LYS A 157 -8.54 -4.56 -18.11
C LYS A 157 -7.16 -5.10 -17.74
N MET A 158 -6.15 -4.25 -17.70
CA MET A 158 -4.80 -4.63 -17.29
C MET A 158 -4.78 -5.17 -15.85
N PHE A 159 -5.53 -4.55 -14.92
CA PHE A 159 -5.64 -5.06 -13.56
C PHE A 159 -6.23 -6.47 -13.50
N LYS A 160 -7.30 -6.72 -14.27
CA LYS A 160 -7.92 -8.05 -14.38
C LYS A 160 -6.99 -9.07 -15.05
N GLU A 161 -6.33 -8.71 -16.14
CA GLU A 161 -5.47 -9.63 -16.90
C GLU A 161 -4.18 -10.01 -16.16
N ASN A 162 -3.69 -9.13 -15.28
CA ASN A 162 -2.44 -9.34 -14.54
C ASN A 162 -2.68 -9.70 -13.06
N ASN A 163 -3.93 -9.97 -12.65
CA ASN A 163 -4.30 -10.27 -11.26
C ASN A 163 -3.72 -9.26 -10.24
N LEU A 164 -3.67 -7.99 -10.63
CA LEU A 164 -3.14 -6.93 -9.79
C LEU A 164 -4.11 -6.61 -8.63
N PRO A 165 -3.60 -6.10 -7.50
CA PRO A 165 -4.35 -5.90 -6.25
C PRO A 165 -5.30 -4.69 -6.32
N ALA A 166 -5.75 -4.27 -5.14
CA ALA A 166 -6.49 -3.02 -4.94
C ALA A 166 -5.75 -1.81 -5.56
N PRO A 167 -6.47 -0.84 -6.16
CA PRO A 167 -5.87 0.36 -6.74
C PRO A 167 -5.03 1.17 -5.78
N CYS A 168 -5.50 1.31 -4.55
CA CYS A 168 -4.79 2.01 -3.50
C CYS A 168 -3.38 1.45 -3.27
N ALA A 169 -3.20 0.13 -3.29
CA ALA A 169 -1.90 -0.50 -3.14
C ALA A 169 -0.95 -0.15 -4.29
N VAL A 170 -1.41 -0.22 -5.53
CA VAL A 170 -0.58 0.10 -6.70
C VAL A 170 -0.28 1.60 -6.78
N GLU A 171 -1.27 2.44 -6.49
CA GLU A 171 -1.06 3.88 -6.39
C GLU A 171 -0.02 4.20 -5.31
N GLU A 172 -0.15 3.65 -4.11
CA GLU A 172 0.76 3.91 -3.00
C GLU A 172 2.20 3.54 -3.37
N ILE A 173 2.40 2.40 -4.03
CA ILE A 173 3.70 2.02 -4.59
C ILE A 173 4.20 3.06 -5.59
N ILE A 174 3.37 3.45 -6.57
CA ILE A 174 3.79 4.40 -7.60
C ILE A 174 4.15 5.74 -6.95
N LEU A 175 3.30 6.27 -6.06
CA LEU A 175 3.49 7.55 -5.39
C LEU A 175 4.60 7.56 -4.34
N SER A 176 5.08 6.39 -3.90
CA SER A 176 6.20 6.26 -2.96
C SER A 176 7.54 6.77 -3.51
N ARG A 177 7.66 6.96 -4.83
CA ARG A 177 8.89 7.46 -5.47
C ARG A 177 8.60 8.61 -6.42
N GLU A 178 9.48 9.60 -6.40
CA GLU A 178 9.42 10.73 -7.33
C GLU A 178 9.79 10.34 -8.76
N LYS A 179 10.65 9.33 -8.91
CA LYS A 179 11.15 8.86 -10.21
C LYS A 179 11.00 7.36 -10.37
N TRP A 180 10.67 6.95 -11.59
CA TRP A 180 10.50 5.56 -11.95
C TRP A 180 11.17 5.22 -13.28
N ASN A 181 11.89 4.11 -13.29
CA ASN A 181 12.14 3.40 -14.53
C ASN A 181 10.94 2.47 -14.81
N HIS A 182 10.32 2.58 -15.98
CA HIS A 182 9.15 1.78 -16.29
C HIS A 182 9.45 0.28 -16.46
N TYR A 183 10.69 -0.11 -16.77
CA TYR A 183 11.10 -1.52 -16.75
C TYR A 183 11.22 -2.04 -15.32
N GLU A 184 11.78 -1.24 -14.41
CA GLU A 184 11.85 -1.60 -12.98
C GLU A 184 10.45 -1.75 -12.39
N LEU A 185 9.55 -0.78 -12.66
CA LEU A 185 8.17 -0.86 -12.18
C LEU A 185 7.45 -2.09 -12.76
N ALA A 186 7.67 -2.37 -14.05
CA ALA A 186 7.09 -3.53 -14.71
C ALA A 186 7.54 -4.85 -14.07
N GLU A 187 8.83 -4.98 -13.77
CA GLU A 187 9.39 -6.15 -13.09
C GLU A 187 8.82 -6.30 -11.68
N LYS A 188 8.72 -5.19 -10.93
CA LYS A 188 8.20 -5.19 -9.55
C LYS A 188 6.72 -5.55 -9.45
N LEU A 189 5.92 -5.09 -10.41
CA LEU A 189 4.48 -5.35 -10.46
C LEU A 189 4.12 -6.62 -11.26
N ASP A 190 5.10 -7.28 -11.88
CA ASP A 190 4.91 -8.41 -12.81
C ASP A 190 3.96 -8.10 -13.98
N ILE A 191 4.17 -6.95 -14.62
CA ILE A 191 3.38 -6.48 -15.77
C ILE A 191 4.26 -6.19 -16.98
N ARG A 192 3.63 -5.94 -18.14
CA ARG A 192 4.38 -5.52 -19.33
C ARG A 192 4.96 -4.10 -19.15
N PRO A 193 6.15 -3.81 -19.71
CA PRO A 193 6.74 -2.47 -19.68
C PRO A 193 5.82 -1.36 -20.22
N ASP A 194 5.05 -1.62 -21.26
CA ASP A 194 4.10 -0.63 -21.79
C ASP A 194 2.90 -0.38 -20.86
N SER A 195 2.47 -1.41 -20.12
CA SER A 195 1.48 -1.27 -19.04
C SER A 195 2.01 -0.38 -17.92
N ALA A 196 3.28 -0.56 -17.52
CA ALA A 196 3.93 0.30 -16.52
C ALA A 196 4.06 1.75 -16.99
N LYS A 197 4.40 2.00 -18.27
CA LYS A 197 4.38 3.36 -18.86
C LYS A 197 3.00 4.00 -18.76
N MET A 198 1.95 3.25 -19.09
CA MET A 198 0.57 3.72 -19.06
C MET A 198 0.13 4.07 -17.64
N LEU A 199 0.48 3.23 -16.66
CA LEU A 199 0.26 3.50 -15.24
C LEU A 199 0.94 4.80 -14.80
N LEU A 200 2.25 4.92 -15.04
CA LEU A 200 3.02 6.11 -14.65
C LEU A 200 2.41 7.39 -15.22
N ARG A 201 2.02 7.39 -16.50
CA ARG A 201 1.33 8.55 -17.12
C ARG A 201 -0.03 8.81 -16.50
N GLY A 202 -0.79 7.76 -16.21
CA GLY A 202 -2.08 7.85 -15.52
C GLY A 202 -1.97 8.48 -14.13
N PHE A 203 -0.86 8.28 -13.43
CA PHE A 203 -0.56 8.93 -12.15
C PHE A 203 0.22 10.25 -12.30
N GLY A 204 0.25 10.85 -13.50
CA GLY A 204 0.80 12.19 -13.73
C GLY A 204 2.31 12.26 -13.86
N TYR A 205 3.00 11.13 -14.03
CA TYR A 205 4.43 11.13 -14.28
C TYR A 205 4.72 11.51 -15.74
N LYS A 206 5.75 12.34 -15.93
CA LYS A 206 6.24 12.79 -17.23
C LYS A 206 7.54 12.09 -17.60
N TRP A 207 7.68 11.72 -18.87
CA TRP A 207 8.92 11.15 -19.39
C TRP A 207 10.03 12.21 -19.49
N LEU A 208 11.15 11.97 -18.81
CA LEU A 208 12.38 12.74 -18.89
C LEU A 208 13.37 12.04 -19.81
N ASN A 209 13.42 12.48 -21.08
CA ASN A 209 14.19 11.77 -22.12
C ASN A 209 15.72 11.76 -21.87
N ASN A 210 16.25 12.78 -21.19
CA ASN A 210 17.65 12.89 -20.79
C ASN A 210 18.02 11.84 -19.74
N GLU A 211 17.12 11.56 -18.79
CA GLU A 211 17.36 10.62 -17.69
C GLU A 211 16.88 9.20 -18.01
N LYS A 212 16.07 9.04 -19.05
CA LYS A 212 15.39 7.78 -19.39
C LYS A 212 14.50 7.25 -18.24
N LEU A 213 13.87 8.17 -17.52
CA LEU A 213 12.99 7.91 -16.39
C LEU A 213 11.68 8.69 -16.53
N TYR A 214 10.66 8.22 -15.83
CA TYR A 214 9.45 8.97 -15.53
C TYR A 214 9.65 9.74 -14.22
N SER A 215 9.24 11.00 -14.16
CA SER A 215 9.30 11.82 -12.95
C SER A 215 7.92 12.39 -12.65
N ARG A 216 7.54 12.37 -11.37
CA ARG A 216 6.38 13.13 -10.89
C ARG A 216 6.68 14.61 -11.13
N LEU A 217 5.72 15.34 -11.68
CA LEU A 217 5.79 16.79 -11.66
C LEU A 217 5.58 17.19 -10.19
N GLU A 218 6.51 17.91 -9.59
CA GLU A 218 6.23 18.57 -8.30
C GLU A 218 4.94 19.36 -8.46
N ASP A 219 4.09 19.35 -7.44
CA ASP A 219 2.86 20.13 -7.43
C ASP A 219 3.18 21.52 -7.96
N VAL A 220 2.70 21.83 -9.17
CA VAL A 220 2.59 23.20 -9.59
C VAL A 220 1.56 23.73 -8.62
N THR A 221 2.02 24.33 -7.52
CA THR A 221 1.18 25.07 -6.59
C THR A 221 0.33 25.95 -7.46
N VAL A 222 -0.96 25.61 -7.55
CA VAL A 222 -1.96 26.47 -8.16
C VAL A 222 -2.07 27.64 -7.20
N THR A 223 -1.20 28.64 -7.39
CA THR A 223 -1.33 29.98 -6.83
C THR A 223 -2.54 30.67 -7.44
#